data_AF-A0A366MN25-F1
#
_entry.id   AF-A0A366MN25-F1
#
_cell.length_a   1.000
_cell.length_b   1.000
_cell.length_c   1.000
_cell.angle_alpha   90.00
_cell.angle_beta   90.00
_cell.angle_gamma   90.00
#
_symmetry.space_group_name_H-M   'P 1'
#
loop_
_entity.id
_entity.type
_entity.pdbx_description
1 polymer ?
#
loop_
_entity_poly.entity_id
_entity_poly.type
_entity_poly.pdbx_seq_one_letter_code
_entity_poly.pdbx_strand_id
1 'polypeptide(L)'
;MLKNSITLIETLISLLILSTVVIGFLKISYNSENNSNLFNVLNHIENNFTTKTYSNFIQSNTNLQITKNKIGNENEVENLNVKKYEYLDNNIRVFKYEK
;
A
#
# COMPACT_ATOMS: atom_id res chain seq x y z
N MET A 1 -0.15 4.49 -58.81
CA MET A 1 0.80 4.57 -57.67
C MET A 1 0.24 5.31 -56.46
N LEU A 2 -0.47 6.45 -56.63
CA LEU A 2 -1.03 7.25 -55.51
C LEU A 2 -1.92 6.48 -54.53
N LYS A 3 -2.76 5.55 -55.04
CA LYS A 3 -3.64 4.70 -54.20
C LYS A 3 -2.88 3.83 -53.21
N ASN A 4 -1.77 3.21 -53.62
CA ASN A 4 -0.95 2.38 -52.71
C ASN A 4 -0.30 3.20 -51.60
N SER A 5 0.08 4.45 -51.87
CA SER A 5 0.67 5.33 -50.87
C SER A 5 -0.35 5.77 -49.81
N ILE A 6 -1.61 5.99 -50.20
CA ILE A 6 -2.70 6.32 -49.27
C ILE A 6 -3.02 5.10 -48.39
N THR A 7 -3.14 3.92 -48.99
CA THR A 7 -3.35 2.67 -48.23
C THR A 7 -2.21 2.42 -47.24
N LEU A 8 -0.96 2.69 -47.61
CA LEU A 8 0.19 2.53 -46.72
C LEU A 8 0.10 3.44 -45.49
N ILE A 9 -0.26 4.71 -45.68
CA ILE A 9 -0.45 5.68 -44.59
C ILE A 9 -1.59 5.24 -43.67
N GLU A 10 -2.70 4.78 -44.23
CA GLU A 10 -3.83 4.27 -43.46
C GLU A 10 -3.42 3.08 -42.59
N THR A 11 -2.69 2.10 -43.15
CA THR A 11 -2.15 0.98 -42.36
C THR A 11 -1.20 1.43 -41.25
N LEU A 12 -0.34 2.43 -41.48
CA LEU A 12 0.55 2.98 -40.45
C LEU A 12 -0.23 3.63 -39.31
N ILE A 13 -1.28 4.39 -39.64
CA ILE A 13 -2.17 5.01 -38.65
C ILE A 13 -2.92 3.92 -37.87
N SER A 14 -3.43 2.89 -38.53
CA SER A 14 -4.10 1.76 -37.86
C SER A 14 -3.16 1.02 -36.91
N LEU A 15 -1.90 0.77 -37.32
CA LEU A 15 -0.90 0.16 -36.44
C LEU A 15 -0.57 1.05 -35.24
N LEU A 16 -0.47 2.37 -35.44
CA LEU A 16 -0.20 3.33 -34.36
C LEU A 16 -1.33 3.33 -33.32
N ILE A 17 -2.59 3.36 -33.77
CA ILE A 17 -3.77 3.30 -32.91
C ILE A 17 -3.77 1.98 -32.14
N LEU A 18 -3.57 0.86 -32.85
CA LEU A 18 -3.55 -0.47 -32.24
C LEU A 18 -2.44 -0.59 -31.17
N SER A 19 -1.23 -0.12 -31.47
CA SER A 19 -0.11 -0.11 -30.53
C SER A 19 -0.44 0.71 -29.27
N THR A 20 -1.02 1.89 -29.45
CA THR A 20 -1.43 2.77 -28.33
C THR A 20 -2.45 2.08 -27.43
N VAL A 21 -3.46 1.43 -28.02
CA VAL A 21 -4.49 0.68 -27.29
C VAL A 21 -3.87 -0.47 -26.49
N VAL A 22 -2.98 -1.26 -27.10
CA VAL A 22 -2.29 -2.38 -26.43
C VAL A 22 -1.46 -1.90 -25.24
N ILE A 23 -0.68 -0.83 -25.40
CA ILE A 23 0.11 -0.23 -24.31
C ILE A 23 -0.79 0.24 -23.17
N GLY A 24 -1.95 0.84 -23.50
CA GLY A 24 -2.95 1.25 -22.52
C GLY A 24 -3.43 0.09 -21.66
N PHE A 25 -3.83 -1.02 -22.29
CA PHE A 25 -4.28 -2.22 -21.58
C PHE A 25 -3.19 -2.84 -20.70
N LEU A 26 -1.96 -2.94 -21.20
CA LEU A 26 -0.83 -3.46 -20.42
C LEU A 26 -0.57 -2.64 -19.16
N LYS A 27 -0.61 -1.31 -19.27
CA LYS A 27 -0.39 -0.41 -18.14
C LYS A 27 -1.52 -0.49 -17.10
N ILE A 28 -2.77 -0.62 -17.54
CA ILE A 28 -3.92 -0.80 -16.65
C ILE A 28 -3.81 -2.12 -15.89
N SER A 29 -3.47 -3.21 -16.59
CA SER A 29 -3.30 -4.53 -15.97
C SER A 29 -2.19 -4.53 -14.92
N TYR A 30 -1.03 -3.97 -15.25
CA TYR A 30 0.11 -3.87 -14.32
C TYR A 30 -0.22 -3.09 -13.04
N ASN A 31 -0.89 -1.94 -13.19
CA ASN A 31 -1.31 -1.15 -12.03
C ASN A 31 -2.38 -1.86 -11.19
N SER A 32 -3.28 -2.62 -11.84
CA SER A 32 -4.30 -3.41 -11.14
C SER A 32 -3.69 -4.53 -10.30
N GLU A 33 -2.70 -5.25 -10.83
CA GLU A 33 -1.99 -6.31 -10.10
C GLU A 33 -1.16 -5.75 -8.93
N ASN A 34 -0.51 -4.61 -9.11
CA ASN A 34 0.28 -4.03 -8.03
C ASN A 34 -0.63 -3.52 -6.88
N ASN A 35 -1.79 -2.96 -7.22
CA ASN A 35 -2.78 -2.54 -6.23
C ASN A 35 -3.45 -3.72 -5.52
N SER A 36 -3.73 -4.83 -6.22
CA SER A 36 -4.28 -6.03 -5.59
C SER A 36 -3.29 -6.67 -4.62
N ASN A 37 -2.00 -6.67 -4.96
CA ASN A 37 -0.94 -7.14 -4.07
C ASN A 37 -0.85 -6.31 -2.78
N LEU A 38 -0.90 -4.98 -2.90
CA LEU A 38 -0.89 -4.10 -1.73
C LEU A 38 -2.09 -4.37 -0.82
N PHE A 39 -3.29 -4.50 -1.39
CA PHE A 39 -4.50 -4.79 -0.64
C PHE A 39 -4.44 -6.14 0.09
N ASN A 40 -3.90 -7.17 -0.56
CA ASN A 40 -3.71 -8.48 0.06
C ASN A 40 -2.72 -8.41 1.23
N VAL A 41 -1.62 -7.67 1.09
CA VAL A 41 -0.66 -7.45 2.18
C VAL A 41 -1.34 -6.74 3.36
N LEU A 42 -2.10 -5.68 3.09
CA LEU A 42 -2.83 -4.94 4.13
C LEU A 42 -3.85 -5.83 4.85
N ASN A 43 -4.61 -6.65 4.13
CA ASN A 43 -5.55 -7.60 4.73
C ASN A 43 -4.83 -8.65 5.59
N HIS A 44 -3.67 -9.14 5.15
CA HIS A 44 -2.88 -10.06 5.95
C HIS A 44 -2.38 -9.39 7.24
N ILE A 45 -1.92 -8.14 7.18
CA ILE A 45 -1.49 -7.37 8.35
C ILE A 45 -2.67 -7.15 9.31
N GLU A 46 -3.83 -6.76 8.78
CA GLU A 46 -5.06 -6.55 9.56
C GLU A 46 -5.49 -7.84 10.26
N ASN A 47 -5.55 -8.95 9.54
CA ASN A 47 -5.87 -10.25 10.10
C ASN A 47 -4.86 -10.68 11.18
N ASN A 48 -3.56 -10.44 10.99
CA ASN A 48 -2.53 -10.71 12.00
C ASN A 48 -2.73 -9.86 13.27
N PHE A 49 -3.12 -8.59 13.12
CA PHE A 49 -3.47 -7.73 14.25
C PHE A 49 -4.73 -8.16 15.00
N THR A 50 -5.72 -8.68 14.27
CA THR A 50 -6.98 -9.17 14.84
C THR A 50 -6.79 -10.51 15.56
N THR A 51 -6.05 -11.44 14.96
CA THR A 51 -5.76 -12.77 15.52
C THR A 51 -4.59 -12.79 16.50
N LYS A 52 -3.90 -11.66 16.68
CA LYS A 52 -2.71 -11.50 17.54
C LYS A 52 -1.56 -12.45 17.16
N THR A 53 -1.42 -12.80 15.89
CA THR A 53 -0.31 -13.62 15.37
C THR A 53 0.78 -12.72 14.81
N TYR A 54 1.85 -12.53 15.58
CA TYR A 54 2.90 -11.55 15.29
C TYR A 54 4.24 -12.18 14.87
N SER A 55 4.25 -13.44 14.40
CA SER A 55 5.49 -14.16 14.06
C SER A 55 6.36 -13.44 13.02
N ASN A 56 5.72 -12.68 12.12
CA ASN A 56 6.38 -11.97 11.02
C ASN A 56 6.62 -10.48 11.36
N PHE A 57 6.45 -10.07 12.61
CA PHE A 57 6.60 -8.69 13.07
C PHE A 57 7.87 -8.55 13.91
N ILE A 58 8.50 -7.38 13.81
CA ILE A 58 9.57 -6.99 14.70
C ILE A 58 8.93 -6.59 16.04
N GLN A 59 9.24 -7.35 17.09
CA GLN A 59 8.76 -7.07 18.43
C GLN A 59 9.81 -6.29 19.23
N SER A 60 9.40 -5.22 19.90
CA SER A 60 10.23 -4.50 20.86
C SER A 60 9.41 -4.04 22.07
N ASN A 61 10.05 -3.82 23.21
CA ASN A 61 9.40 -3.19 24.36
C ASN A 61 9.69 -1.69 24.31
N THR A 62 8.66 -0.87 24.50
CA THR A 62 8.80 0.59 24.53
C THR A 62 8.06 1.18 25.71
N ASN A 63 8.55 2.32 26.20
CA ASN A 63 7.84 3.11 27.20
C ASN A 63 7.13 4.26 26.48
N LEU A 64 5.81 4.33 26.60
CA LEU A 64 5.00 5.40 26.06
C LEU A 64 4.61 6.37 27.16
N GLN A 65 4.90 7.65 26.95
CA GLN A 65 4.37 8.73 27.76
C GLN A 65 3.02 9.15 27.19
N ILE A 66 1.95 8.97 27.96
CA ILE A 66 0.60 9.39 27.59
C ILE A 66 0.23 10.60 28.43
N THR A 67 -0.12 11.69 27.76
CA THR A 67 -0.71 12.88 28.39
C THR A 67 -2.22 12.80 28.28
N LYS A 68 -2.90 12.69 29.42
CA LYS A 68 -4.36 12.69 29.51
C LYS A 68 -4.83 14.10 29.89
N ASN A 69 -5.61 14.71 29.02
CA ASN A 69 -6.30 15.96 29.34
C ASN A 69 -7.46 15.64 30.30
N LYS A 70 -7.42 16.15 31.53
CA LYS A 70 -8.57 16.15 32.43
C LYS A 70 -9.39 17.43 32.25
N ILE A 71 -10.69 17.32 32.49
CA ILE A 71 -11.58 18.49 32.63
C ILE A 71 -11.12 19.23 33.90
N GLY A 72 -10.55 20.43 33.76
CA GLY A 72 -10.07 21.24 34.89
C GLY A 72 -8.64 21.79 34.81
N ASN A 73 -8.02 21.86 33.63
CA ASN A 73 -6.68 22.43 33.37
C ASN A 73 -5.47 21.67 33.95
N GLU A 74 -5.66 20.47 34.49
CA GLU A 74 -4.56 19.61 34.92
C GLU A 74 -4.34 18.48 33.91
N ASN A 75 -3.14 18.41 33.35
CA ASN A 75 -2.72 17.30 32.50
C ASN A 75 -2.09 16.22 33.36
N GLU A 76 -2.58 14.99 33.25
CA GLU A 76 -1.96 13.83 33.91
C GLU A 76 -1.02 13.15 32.93
N VAL A 77 0.21 12.89 33.36
CA VAL A 77 1.23 12.19 32.56
C VAL A 77 1.40 10.78 33.11
N GLU A 78 1.17 9.78 32.28
CA GLU A 78 1.33 8.36 32.60
C GLU A 78 2.42 7.74 31.72
N ASN A 79 3.31 6.95 32.32
CA ASN A 79 4.30 6.16 31.57
C ASN A 79 3.86 4.70 31.51
N LEU A 80 3.71 4.16 30.30
CA LEU A 80 3.24 2.80 30.04
C LEU A 80 4.32 1.99 29.32
N ASN A 81 4.80 0.93 29.98
CA ASN A 81 5.60 -0.08 29.32
C ASN A 81 4.68 -0.98 28.49
N VAL A 82 4.88 -0.99 27.17
CA VAL A 82 4.06 -1.74 26.22
C VAL A 82 4.96 -2.48 25.22
N LYS A 83 4.40 -3.54 24.63
CA LYS A 83 5.01 -4.21 23.48
C LYS A 83 4.62 -3.46 22.21
N LYS A 84 5.60 -3.19 21.36
CA LYS A 84 5.44 -2.70 20.00
C LYS A 84 5.63 -3.88 19.04
N TYR A 85 4.67 -4.09 18.16
CA TYR A 85 4.79 -4.98 17.01
C TYR A 85 4.84 -4.14 15.74
N GLU A 86 5.87 -4.32 14.94
CA GLU A 86 6.14 -3.52 13.74
C GLU A 86 6.31 -4.41 12.52
N TYR A 87 5.56 -4.12 11.47
CA TYR A 87 5.74 -4.68 10.14
C TYR A 87 6.33 -3.59 9.23
N LEU A 88 7.39 -3.93 8.52
CA LEU A 88 8.09 -3.03 7.63
C LEU A 88 8.51 -3.79 6.37
N ASP A 89 8.10 -3.27 5.22
CA ASP A 89 8.64 -3.64 3.91
C ASP A 89 8.99 -2.37 3.10
N ASN A 90 9.33 -2.54 1.82
CA ASN A 90 9.74 -1.43 0.96
C ASN A 90 8.63 -0.39 0.69
N ASN A 91 7.36 -0.76 0.89
CA ASN A 91 6.20 0.05 0.54
C ASN A 91 5.34 0.46 1.75
N ILE A 92 5.33 -0.36 2.80
CA ILE A 92 4.43 -0.23 3.94
C ILE A 92 5.22 -0.32 5.25
N ARG A 93 4.88 0.58 6.18
CA ARG A 93 5.28 0.49 7.59
C ARG A 93 4.04 0.63 8.47
N VAL A 94 3.77 -0.39 9.27
CA VAL A 94 2.65 -0.37 10.24
C VAL A 94 3.15 -0.86 11.59
N PHE A 95 2.66 -0.25 12.67
CA PHE A 95 2.97 -0.68 14.02
C PHE A 95 1.74 -0.64 14.92
N LYS A 96 1.72 -1.51 15.93
CA LYS A 96 0.70 -1.59 16.96
C LYS A 96 1.36 -1.69 18.32
N TYR A 97 0.81 -0.96 19.29
CA TYR A 97 1.18 -1.09 20.70
C TYR A 97 0.16 -1.97 21.42
N GLU A 98 0.64 -2.91 22.24
CA GLU A 98 -0.19 -3.78 23.07
C GLU A 98 0.38 -3.82 24.49
N LYS A 99 -0.49 -3.65 25.48
CA LYS A 99 -0.16 -3.71 26.91
C LYS A 99 -0.22 -5.15 27.41
#